data_AF-A0A9X3S4A7-F1
#
_entry.id   AF-A0A9X3S4A7-F1
#
_cell.length_a   1.000
_cell.length_b   1.000
_cell.length_c   1.000
_cell.angle_alpha   90.00
_cell.angle_beta   90.00
_cell.angle_gamma   90.00
#
_symmetry.space_group_name_H-M   'P 1'
#
loop_
_entity.id
_entity.type
_entity.pdbx_description
1 polymer ?
#
loop_
_entity_poly.entity_id
_entity_poly.type
_entity_poly.pdbx_seq_one_letter_code
_entity_poly.pdbx_strand_id
1 'polypeptide(L)'
;MPSRTGAAVICAALLLFALHGVLGTTADAASTVNAGLSGGLSDSEIMRIGMGFAAANGDPDPDDVTAIATTHNAAVHAAMAGDDVGDDEDVDLIVMTGDFAAEGAKHPPGAEIPTGTFLSLVIEPRTGEIWDYGLDSRRPDLSSLGDPTSLSRR
;
A
#
# COMPACT_ATOMS: atom_id res chain seq x y z
N MET A 1 -27.65 -7.82 -26.51
CA MET A 1 -27.63 -6.58 -25.72
C MET A 1 -26.55 -6.73 -24.66
N PRO A 2 -25.35 -6.14 -24.80
CA PRO A 2 -24.33 -6.22 -23.76
C PRO A 2 -24.54 -5.12 -22.70
N SER A 3 -24.82 -5.58 -21.49
CA SER A 3 -24.27 -5.16 -20.18
C SER A 3 -23.34 -3.95 -20.11
N ARG A 4 -23.61 -3.05 -19.13
CA ARG A 4 -22.59 -2.27 -18.42
C ARG A 4 -23.02 -2.06 -16.96
N THR A 5 -22.57 -2.97 -16.10
CA THR A 5 -22.59 -2.83 -14.64
C THR A 5 -21.58 -1.74 -14.29
N GLY A 6 -22.03 -0.68 -13.60
CA GLY A 6 -21.18 0.42 -13.17
C GLY A 6 -20.26 -0.01 -12.04
N ALA A 7 -18.95 0.11 -12.25
CA ALA A 7 -17.97 0.07 -11.18
C ALA A 7 -17.97 1.46 -10.51
N ALA A 8 -18.33 1.50 -9.22
CA ALA A 8 -18.18 2.69 -8.40
C ALA A 8 -16.73 2.73 -7.91
N VAL A 9 -15.93 3.65 -8.47
CA VAL A 9 -14.61 4.01 -7.96
C VAL A 9 -14.83 5.00 -6.83
N ILE A 10 -14.41 4.66 -5.61
CA ILE A 10 -14.44 5.57 -4.46
C ILE A 10 -12.99 5.95 -4.14
N CYS A 11 -12.55 7.10 -4.65
CA CYS A 11 -11.35 7.77 -4.19
C CYS A 11 -11.63 8.36 -2.79
N ALA A 12 -11.00 7.84 -1.75
CA ALA A 12 -11.12 8.39 -0.40
C ALA A 12 -9.79 8.98 0.06
N ALA A 13 -9.77 10.31 0.18
CA ALA A 13 -8.64 11.12 0.60
C ALA A 13 -8.29 10.99 2.09
N LEU A 14 -6.97 10.98 2.35
CA LEU A 14 -6.19 11.49 3.49
C LEU A 14 -6.68 11.24 4.93
N LEU A 15 -5.84 10.56 5.73
CA LEU A 15 -5.79 10.74 7.18
C LEU A 15 -4.35 10.76 7.73
N LEU A 16 -3.94 11.96 8.15
CA LEU A 16 -2.85 12.23 9.09
C LEU A 16 -3.09 11.50 10.42
N PHE A 17 -2.18 10.61 10.83
CA PHE A 17 -2.10 10.15 12.22
C PHE A 17 -0.96 10.83 12.96
N ALA A 18 -1.35 11.66 13.93
CA ALA A 18 -0.46 12.36 14.85
C ALA A 18 0.03 11.44 15.98
N LEU A 19 1.32 11.59 16.25
CA LEU A 19 2.20 10.97 17.23
C LEU A 19 1.68 10.97 18.68
N HIS A 20 1.76 9.83 19.40
CA HIS A 20 1.82 9.79 20.87
C HIS A 20 2.88 8.76 21.32
N GLY A 21 3.89 9.26 22.03
CA GLY A 21 5.12 8.54 22.38
C GLY A 21 4.97 7.53 23.53
N VAL A 22 5.88 6.56 23.56
CA VAL A 22 6.10 5.68 24.70
C VAL A 22 7.52 5.87 25.24
N LEU A 23 7.62 6.14 26.54
CA LEU A 23 8.88 6.17 27.29
C LEU A 23 9.30 4.72 27.59
N GLY A 24 10.50 4.32 27.16
CA GLY A 24 11.12 3.05 27.54
C GLY A 24 12.61 3.06 27.23
N THR A 25 13.43 3.16 28.28
CA THR A 25 14.90 3.12 28.22
C THR A 25 15.39 1.71 28.55
N THR A 26 16.22 1.10 27.69
CA THR A 26 17.62 0.69 28.02
C THR A 26 18.26 -0.15 26.90
N ALA A 27 19.44 0.32 26.50
CA ALA A 27 20.65 -0.38 26.05
C ALA A 27 20.68 -1.15 24.70
N ASP A 28 21.21 -0.42 23.72
CA ASP A 28 22.30 -0.77 22.78
C ASP A 28 22.29 -2.12 22.04
N ALA A 29 22.01 -2.03 20.74
CA ALA A 29 22.82 -2.70 19.73
C ALA A 29 23.03 -1.75 18.55
N ALA A 30 24.23 -1.18 18.50
CA ALA A 30 24.73 -0.37 17.41
C ALA A 30 24.84 -1.21 16.11
N SER A 31 23.73 -1.39 15.40
CA SER A 31 23.70 -1.92 14.04
C SER A 31 22.74 -1.20 13.10
N THR A 32 22.03 -0.17 13.56
CA THR A 32 21.01 0.52 12.74
C THR A 32 21.51 1.81 12.07
N VAL A 33 22.71 2.30 12.40
CA VAL A 33 23.18 3.60 11.87
C VAL A 33 23.67 3.56 10.42
N ASN A 34 23.65 2.40 9.74
CA ASN A 34 24.18 2.28 8.38
C ASN A 34 23.19 1.74 7.32
N ALA A 35 21.93 1.48 7.69
CA ALA A 35 20.90 1.04 6.75
C ALA A 35 20.02 2.19 6.20
N GLY A 36 19.99 3.34 6.90
CA GLY A 36 19.18 4.51 6.54
C GLY A 36 19.92 5.64 5.83
N LEU A 37 21.13 5.39 5.29
CA LEU A 37 21.96 6.44 4.68
C LEU A 37 22.06 6.34 3.15
N SER A 38 21.06 5.75 2.50
CA SER A 38 20.93 5.76 1.04
C SER A 38 19.51 6.09 0.61
N GLY A 39 19.04 7.27 1.01
CA GLY A 39 18.02 8.04 0.29
C GLY A 39 16.60 7.49 0.19
N GLY A 40 16.29 6.29 0.69
CA GLY A 40 14.95 5.68 0.68
C GLY A 40 14.73 4.68 1.82
N LEU A 41 13.49 4.20 1.95
CA LEU A 41 13.05 3.23 2.97
C LEU A 41 13.70 1.86 2.75
N SER A 42 13.93 1.13 3.84
CA SER A 42 14.35 -0.27 3.79
C SER A 42 13.16 -1.21 3.55
N ASP A 43 13.42 -2.40 3.01
CA ASP A 43 12.43 -3.48 2.84
C ASP A 43 11.61 -3.77 4.11
N SER A 44 12.25 -3.70 5.29
CA SER A 44 11.57 -3.92 6.57
C SER A 44 10.63 -2.77 6.95
N GLU A 45 10.95 -1.53 6.55
CA GLU A 45 10.08 -0.38 6.74
C GLU A 45 8.89 -0.42 5.78
N ILE A 46 9.13 -0.74 4.50
CA ILE A 46 8.09 -0.94 3.49
C ILE A 46 7.14 -2.06 3.93
N MET A 47 7.68 -3.19 4.39
CA MET A 47 6.90 -4.30 4.94
C MET A 47 6.03 -3.85 6.12
N ARG A 48 6.60 -3.07 7.05
CA ARG A 48 5.86 -2.57 8.22
C ARG A 48 4.71 -1.64 7.83
N ILE A 49 4.90 -0.80 6.81
CA ILE A 49 3.85 0.07 6.27
C ILE A 49 2.74 -0.78 5.63
N GLY A 50 3.11 -1.71 4.74
CA GLY A 50 2.17 -2.62 4.08
C GLY A 50 1.33 -3.42 5.08
N MET A 51 1.97 -4.08 6.05
CA MET A 51 1.27 -4.86 7.09
C MET A 51 0.35 -4.01 7.96
N GLY A 52 0.77 -2.78 8.30
CA GLY A 52 -0.07 -1.85 9.06
C GLY A 52 -1.33 -1.46 8.28
N PHE A 53 -1.18 -1.23 6.97
CA PHE A 53 -2.30 -0.89 6.09
C PHE A 53 -3.21 -2.10 5.82
N ALA A 54 -2.65 -3.29 5.66
CA ALA A 54 -3.37 -4.56 5.55
C ALA A 54 -4.27 -4.80 6.77
N ALA A 55 -3.70 -4.67 7.98
CA ALA A 55 -4.45 -4.84 9.23
C ALA A 55 -5.60 -3.83 9.38
N ALA A 56 -5.40 -2.59 8.90
CA ALA A 56 -6.45 -1.56 8.88
C ALA A 56 -7.56 -1.85 7.84
N ASN A 57 -7.32 -2.77 6.90
CA ASN A 57 -8.26 -3.24 5.90
C ASN A 57 -8.67 -4.71 6.15
N GLY A 58 -8.75 -5.11 7.43
CA GLY A 58 -9.38 -6.36 7.84
C GLY A 58 -8.47 -7.60 7.81
N ASP A 59 -7.29 -7.53 7.20
CA ASP A 59 -6.35 -8.65 7.12
C ASP A 59 -4.99 -8.32 7.76
N PRO A 60 -4.76 -8.72 9.01
CA PRO A 60 -3.48 -8.51 9.66
C PRO A 60 -2.40 -9.53 9.24
N ASP A 61 -2.73 -10.52 8.42
CA ASP A 61 -1.85 -11.64 8.08
C ASP A 61 -1.95 -12.02 6.59
N PRO A 62 -1.70 -11.09 5.65
CA PRO A 62 -1.74 -11.38 4.22
C PRO A 62 -0.74 -12.49 3.84
N ASP A 63 -1.14 -13.32 2.88
CA ASP A 63 -0.39 -14.48 2.39
C ASP A 63 0.95 -14.06 1.75
N ASP A 64 0.93 -12.96 0.99
CA ASP A 64 2.08 -12.46 0.24
C ASP A 64 2.15 -10.94 0.29
N VAL A 65 3.37 -10.40 0.37
CA VAL A 65 3.67 -8.98 0.25
C VAL A 65 4.82 -8.79 -0.74
N THR A 66 4.61 -7.99 -1.78
CA THR A 66 5.61 -7.67 -2.80
C THR A 66 5.74 -6.16 -2.95
N ALA A 67 6.95 -5.66 -3.09
CA ALA A 67 7.22 -4.26 -3.42
C ALA A 67 7.89 -4.13 -4.79
N ILE A 68 7.58 -3.04 -5.51
CA ILE A 68 8.14 -2.70 -6.81
C ILE A 68 8.46 -1.20 -6.80
N ALA A 69 9.74 -0.84 -6.98
CA ALA A 69 10.12 0.54 -7.26
C ALA A 69 9.66 0.91 -8.67
N THR A 70 8.90 2.01 -8.79
CA THR A 70 8.29 2.44 -10.05
C THR A 70 7.99 3.95 -10.01
N THR A 71 7.15 4.44 -10.93
CA THR A 71 6.65 5.82 -10.92
C THR A 71 5.17 5.86 -10.56
N HIS A 72 4.71 7.00 -10.02
CA HIS A 72 3.32 7.14 -9.57
C HIS A 72 2.31 6.85 -10.69
N ASN A 73 2.54 7.40 -11.89
CA ASN A 73 1.71 7.12 -13.06
C ASN A 73 1.69 5.62 -13.41
N ALA A 74 2.86 4.97 -13.53
CA ALA A 74 2.92 3.55 -13.84
C ALA A 74 2.22 2.67 -12.79
N ALA A 75 2.37 2.99 -11.49
CA ALA A 75 1.71 2.29 -10.40
C ALA A 75 0.18 2.39 -10.48
N VAL A 76 -0.35 3.60 -10.70
CA VAL A 76 -1.79 3.85 -10.83
C VAL A 76 -2.37 3.09 -12.02
N HIS A 77 -1.74 3.17 -13.19
CA HIS A 77 -2.22 2.46 -14.39
C HIS A 77 -2.20 0.93 -14.25
N ALA A 78 -1.21 0.37 -13.56
CA ALA A 78 -1.03 -1.07 -13.44
C ALA A 78 -1.91 -1.69 -12.34
N ALA A 79 -2.08 -0.98 -11.22
CA ALA A 79 -2.58 -1.56 -9.99
C ALA A 79 -3.79 -0.86 -9.37
N MET A 80 -4.18 0.31 -9.90
CA MET A 80 -5.35 1.06 -9.43
C MET A 80 -6.38 1.16 -10.56
N ALA A 81 -7.67 1.14 -10.20
CA ALA A 81 -8.76 1.39 -11.14
C ALA A 81 -8.95 2.89 -11.46
N GLY A 82 -7.90 3.70 -11.27
CA GLY A 82 -7.93 5.17 -11.24
C GLY A 82 -7.75 5.85 -12.59
N ASP A 83 -7.97 7.17 -12.60
CA ASP A 83 -7.71 8.07 -13.73
C ASP A 83 -6.20 8.38 -13.85
N ASP A 84 -5.76 8.86 -15.02
CA ASP A 84 -4.38 9.32 -15.25
C ASP A 84 -3.94 10.32 -14.17
N VAL A 85 -2.92 9.97 -13.39
CA VAL A 85 -2.21 10.94 -12.53
C VAL A 85 -1.23 11.73 -13.39
N GLY A 86 -1.23 13.06 -13.24
CA GLY A 86 -0.46 13.98 -14.09
C GLY A 86 1.03 14.06 -13.75
N ASP A 87 1.46 13.26 -12.77
CA ASP A 87 2.75 13.30 -12.09
C ASP A 87 3.38 11.89 -12.13
N ASP A 88 4.72 11.84 -12.27
CA ASP A 88 5.50 10.62 -12.62
C ASP A 88 6.70 10.44 -11.66
N GLU A 89 6.51 10.86 -10.42
CA GLU A 89 7.49 10.80 -9.34
C GLU A 89 7.79 9.36 -8.94
N ASP A 90 9.01 9.13 -8.46
CA ASP A 90 9.43 7.82 -7.94
C ASP A 90 8.58 7.41 -6.73
N VAL A 91 8.06 6.18 -6.77
CA VAL A 91 7.24 5.58 -5.70
C VAL A 91 7.60 4.12 -5.50
N ASP A 92 7.26 3.59 -4.32
CA ASP A 92 7.18 2.14 -4.12
C ASP A 92 5.72 1.71 -4.21
N LEU A 93 5.43 0.78 -5.13
CA LEU A 93 4.17 0.07 -5.18
C LEU A 93 4.28 -1.20 -4.35
N ILE A 94 3.44 -1.31 -3.32
CA ILE A 94 3.27 -2.52 -2.52
C ILE A 94 2.00 -3.23 -2.97
N VAL A 95 2.10 -4.51 -3.32
CA VAL A 95 0.96 -5.36 -3.64
C VAL A 95 0.91 -6.51 -2.65
N MET A 96 -0.25 -6.68 -2.03
CA MET A 96 -0.51 -7.70 -1.02
C MET A 96 -1.60 -8.64 -1.51
N THR A 97 -1.46 -9.93 -1.22
CA THR A 97 -2.49 -10.94 -1.46
C THR A 97 -3.02 -11.43 -0.10
N GLY A 98 -4.34 -11.48 0.06
CA GLY A 98 -5.00 -11.84 1.30
C GLY A 98 -6.52 -11.74 1.18
N ASP A 99 -7.21 -11.47 2.28
CA ASP A 99 -8.67 -11.31 2.35
C ASP A 99 -9.03 -9.95 2.96
N PHE A 100 -9.13 -8.92 2.12
CA PHE A 100 -9.28 -7.54 2.57
C PHE A 100 -10.72 -7.05 2.52
N ALA A 101 -11.07 -6.21 3.48
CA ALA A 101 -12.28 -5.41 3.51
C ALA A 101 -11.89 -3.95 3.80
N ALA A 102 -12.45 -3.00 3.05
CA ALA A 102 -12.15 -1.57 3.20
C ALA A 102 -12.75 -0.95 4.48
N GLU A 103 -12.57 -1.61 5.64
CA GLU A 103 -13.09 -1.21 6.95
C GLU A 103 -12.55 0.15 7.41
N GLY A 104 -11.34 0.51 6.97
CA GLY A 104 -10.73 1.82 7.21
C GLY A 104 -11.32 2.96 6.37
N ALA A 105 -12.11 2.67 5.33
CA ALA A 105 -12.68 3.68 4.44
C ALA A 105 -14.04 4.19 4.95
N LYS A 106 -14.30 5.49 4.74
CA LYS A 106 -15.63 6.05 4.99
C LYS A 106 -16.62 5.54 3.96
N HIS A 107 -17.60 4.76 4.38
CA HIS A 107 -18.72 4.33 3.54
C HIS A 107 -20.06 4.89 4.06
N PRO A 108 -21.06 5.09 3.19
CA PRO A 108 -22.41 5.46 3.62
C PRO A 108 -23.00 4.41 4.59
N PRO A 109 -23.83 4.81 5.55
CA PRO A 109 -24.56 3.86 6.38
C PRO A 109 -25.40 2.89 5.54
N GLY A 110 -25.23 1.59 5.77
CA GLY A 110 -25.99 0.54 5.08
C GLY A 110 -25.46 0.14 3.70
N ALA A 111 -24.38 0.76 3.21
CA ALA A 111 -23.65 0.24 2.06
C ALA A 111 -22.82 -0.97 2.47
N GLU A 112 -22.64 -1.93 1.55
CA GLU A 112 -21.71 -3.04 1.73
C GLU A 112 -20.27 -2.51 1.72
N ILE A 113 -19.44 -3.06 2.60
CA ILE A 113 -18.01 -2.73 2.63
C ILE A 113 -17.36 -3.38 1.41
N PRO A 114 -16.62 -2.61 0.58
CA PRO A 114 -15.84 -3.17 -0.51
C PRO A 114 -14.89 -4.26 0.00
N THR A 115 -14.81 -5.37 -0.72
CA THR A 115 -13.91 -6.49 -0.43
C THR A 115 -13.04 -6.82 -1.64
N GLY A 116 -11.90 -7.45 -1.40
CA GLY A 116 -10.98 -7.86 -2.45
C GLY A 116 -9.86 -8.75 -1.91
N THR A 117 -9.18 -9.43 -2.82
CA THR A 117 -8.07 -10.34 -2.49
C THR A 117 -6.70 -9.73 -2.77
N PHE A 118 -6.68 -8.57 -3.42
CA PHE A 118 -5.48 -7.80 -3.70
C PHE A 118 -5.61 -6.39 -3.15
N LEU A 119 -4.65 -5.99 -2.32
CA LEU A 119 -4.53 -4.65 -1.79
C LEU A 119 -3.24 -4.03 -2.35
N SER A 120 -3.39 -2.96 -3.12
CA SER A 120 -2.31 -2.19 -3.70
C SER A 120 -2.12 -0.91 -2.88
N LEU A 121 -0.88 -0.51 -2.64
CA LEU A 121 -0.53 0.70 -1.90
C LEU A 121 0.63 1.40 -2.59
N VAL A 122 0.49 2.69 -2.89
CA VAL A 122 1.55 3.53 -3.44
C VAL A 122 2.08 4.41 -2.33
N ILE A 123 3.39 4.35 -2.10
CA ILE A 123 4.06 5.15 -1.06
C ILE A 123 5.22 5.98 -1.62
N GLU A 124 5.44 7.13 -1.00
CA GLU A 124 6.64 7.94 -1.24
C GLU A 124 7.86 7.23 -0.63
N PRO A 125 8.95 7.04 -1.39
CA PRO A 125 10.02 6.12 -1.04
C PRO A 125 10.93 6.62 0.08
N ARG A 126 10.82 7.88 0.54
CA ARG A 126 11.68 8.45 1.59
C ARG A 126 11.00 8.51 2.96
N THR A 127 9.70 8.78 2.95
CA THR A 127 8.88 9.08 4.13
C THR A 127 7.88 7.98 4.41
N GLY A 128 7.53 7.17 3.40
CA GLY A 128 6.46 6.19 3.49
C GLY A 128 5.08 6.80 3.51
N GLU A 129 4.94 8.07 3.10
CA GLU A 129 3.64 8.70 2.93
C GLU A 129 2.83 7.94 1.90
N ILE A 130 1.61 7.55 2.27
CA ILE A 130 0.68 6.84 1.38
C ILE A 130 0.06 7.87 0.44
N TRP A 131 0.30 7.70 -0.86
CA TRP A 131 -0.24 8.56 -1.90
C TRP A 131 -1.54 8.01 -2.47
N ASP A 132 -1.62 6.70 -2.67
CA ASP A 132 -2.81 6.04 -3.21
C ASP A 132 -2.93 4.60 -2.71
N TYR A 133 -4.13 4.03 -2.79
CA TYR A 133 -4.39 2.63 -2.52
C TYR A 133 -5.58 2.11 -3.32
N GLY A 134 -5.58 0.81 -3.59
CA GLY A 134 -6.61 0.14 -4.39
C GLY A 134 -6.93 -1.24 -3.85
N LEU A 135 -8.19 -1.63 -4.01
CA LEU A 135 -8.70 -2.92 -3.61
C LEU A 135 -9.37 -3.58 -4.82
N ASP A 136 -8.91 -4.78 -5.20
CA ASP A 136 -9.48 -5.53 -6.32
C ASP A 136 -9.57 -7.03 -5.98
N SER A 137 -10.49 -7.73 -6.65
CA SER A 137 -10.58 -9.20 -6.62
C SER A 137 -9.72 -9.86 -7.70
N ARG A 138 -9.23 -9.08 -8.67
CA ARG A 138 -8.36 -9.55 -9.75
C ARG A 138 -6.94 -9.08 -9.51
N ARG A 139 -5.99 -9.97 -9.80
CA ARG A 139 -4.57 -9.66 -9.70
C ARG A 139 -4.21 -8.50 -10.65
N PRO A 140 -3.54 -7.45 -10.16
CA PRO A 140 -2.95 -6.41 -11.00
C PRO A 140 -1.98 -6.96 -12.05
N ASP A 141 -1.94 -6.35 -13.23
CA ASP A 141 -0.92 -6.66 -14.25
C ASP A 141 0.32 -5.81 -13.99
N LEU A 142 1.32 -6.42 -13.36
CA LEU A 142 2.56 -5.75 -12.96
C LEU A 142 3.68 -5.97 -14.00
N SER A 143 3.38 -6.59 -15.15
CA SER A 143 4.39 -7.04 -16.12
C SER A 143 5.15 -5.89 -16.80
N SER A 144 4.59 -4.68 -16.81
CA SER A 144 5.21 -3.48 -17.36
C SER A 144 6.01 -2.67 -16.34
N LEU A 145 6.06 -3.11 -15.07
CA LEU A 145 6.74 -2.38 -13.99
C LEU A 145 8.18 -2.88 -13.79
N GLY A 146 8.84 -2.35 -12.76
CA GLY A 146 10.16 -2.79 -12.32
C GLY A 146 10.17 -4.21 -11.73
N ASP A 147 11.34 -4.65 -11.27
CA ASP A 147 11.51 -5.99 -10.71
C ASP A 147 10.83 -6.13 -9.34
N PRO A 148 9.92 -7.10 -9.15
CA PRO A 148 9.26 -7.32 -7.87
C PRO A 148 10.21 -7.91 -6.82
N THR A 149 10.14 -7.35 -5.62
CA THR A 149 10.84 -7.84 -4.43
C THR A 149 9.84 -8.42 -3.44
N SER A 150 9.89 -9.72 -3.20
CA SER A 150 9.09 -10.35 -2.14
C SER A 150 9.59 -9.93 -0.76
N LEU A 151 8.68 -9.41 0.07
CA LEU A 151 8.97 -8.95 1.41
C LEU A 151 8.62 -10.03 2.44
N SER A 152 9.39 -10.12 3.52
CA SER A 152 9.18 -11.10 4.58
C SER A 152 9.32 -10.48 5.97
N ARG A 153 8.49 -10.95 6.92
CA ARG A 153 8.60 -10.64 8.35
C ARG A 153 9.83 -11.37 8.89
N ARG A 154 10.98 -10.71 8.95
CA ARG A 154 12.18 -11.23 9.63
C ARG A 154 12.18 -10.91 11.12
#